data_AF-A0AAD5BCV0-F1
#
_entry.id   AF-A0AAD5BCV0-F1
#
_cell.length_a   1.000
_cell.length_b   1.000
_cell.length_c   1.000
_cell.angle_alpha   90.00
_cell.angle_beta   90.00
_cell.angle_gamma   90.00
#
_symmetry.space_group_name_H-M   'P 1'
#
loop_
_entity.id
_entity.type
_entity.pdbx_description
1 polymer ?
#
loop_
_entity_poly.entity_id
_entity_poly.type
_entity_poly.pdbx_seq_one_letter_code
_entity_poly.pdbx_strand_id
1 'polypeptide(L)'
;MSAVENDPLANGREAIPESKFPSSKTRLNDNQDSQTLTDEFHPAAYCFISEQKVHFRPIGEDSDEEDGNKISDTFRNTPLLKYDADYLPDKLYLKNKNFLYSLNNPSVSDAETDTNANQTLSNGHNLLSPSAGSSLDTEPSPTSRSPSPSPVGVDNHVSKKTCLYFPKYVVNLAENLETDFTQLKRLIMRVFPEWKDTNKLELKQLTGGITNMLLSCTYNNEMTVLIRVYGHGTNLIIDRHREFISHLILNSIDLAPFVYARFKNGLIYGYLSGRSLKPEELSNEVLFPLIAQQLGNWHKSLNYKLIEEGIDKIRTLRVGSRRNSTSKKRQAQKKRFISNIWELIDDWIEIVPVNAELISSFQHNLKEDVNEGNLKEVIKKEFHWLKAVLEAVNSPIVSCHCDLLSGNVIVPDNYNSQVSTKQPLPPVQQNPIKFIDYEYMLPAPRAFDIANHLAEWQGFDCNRNAIPNPSTSNPVIVKWCESYLSTYSTKSTEIDSLINEVSMFYGLPGFYWGIWAMIQSELSNIDFDYADYGKLRLQEYWDWKVANKERIESLQYGKKLVTYID
;
A
#
# COMPACT_ATOMS: atom_id res chain seq x y z
N MET A 1 -19.24 -19.57 10.57
CA MET A 1 -20.30 -20.32 9.85
C MET A 1 -21.60 -19.57 10.12
N SER A 2 -22.38 -19.03 9.19
CA SER A 2 -22.51 -19.10 7.72
C SER A 2 -22.54 -17.68 7.14
N ALA A 3 -22.48 -17.56 5.80
CA ALA A 3 -22.52 -16.32 4.98
C ALA A 3 -21.14 -15.83 4.47
N VAL A 4 -20.55 -16.63 3.57
CA VAL A 4 -19.70 -16.11 2.48
C VAL A 4 -20.19 -16.83 1.23
N GLU A 5 -21.32 -16.39 0.70
CA GLU A 5 -21.75 -16.68 -0.67
C GLU A 5 -22.36 -15.40 -1.24
N ASN A 6 -22.09 -15.17 -2.53
CA ASN A 6 -22.46 -14.04 -3.38
C ASN A 6 -21.41 -12.93 -3.54
N ASP A 7 -20.26 -13.36 -4.09
CA ASP A 7 -19.53 -12.61 -5.11
C ASP A 7 -20.36 -12.63 -6.42
N PRO A 8 -20.61 -11.49 -7.10
CA PRO A 8 -21.39 -11.46 -8.34
C PRO A 8 -20.73 -12.16 -9.55
N LEU A 9 -19.50 -12.67 -9.45
CA LEU A 9 -18.86 -13.44 -10.51
C LEU A 9 -19.39 -14.89 -10.70
N ALA A 10 -20.51 -15.27 -10.04
CA ALA A 10 -21.00 -16.66 -10.04
C ALA A 10 -22.18 -16.97 -10.98
N ASN A 11 -22.78 -16.00 -11.68
CA ASN A 11 -23.98 -16.26 -12.52
C ASN A 11 -23.71 -16.09 -14.01
N GLY A 12 -23.27 -17.19 -14.64
CA GLY A 12 -23.11 -17.28 -16.09
C GLY A 12 -22.46 -18.59 -16.53
N ARG A 13 -22.98 -19.75 -16.09
CA ARG A 13 -22.52 -21.07 -16.58
C ARG A 13 -23.61 -21.73 -17.42
N GLU A 14 -23.58 -21.49 -18.72
CA GLU A 14 -23.97 -22.54 -19.66
C GLU A 14 -22.83 -23.58 -19.71
N ALA A 15 -23.20 -24.84 -19.51
CA ALA A 15 -22.27 -25.96 -19.51
C ALA A 15 -21.72 -26.21 -20.93
N ILE A 16 -20.39 -26.11 -21.08
CA ILE A 16 -19.65 -26.45 -22.31
C ILE A 16 -18.47 -27.37 -21.91
N PRO A 17 -18.15 -28.41 -22.71
CA PRO A 17 -17.67 -29.69 -22.18
C PRO A 17 -16.18 -29.71 -21.83
N GLU A 18 -15.83 -30.66 -20.96
CA GLU A 18 -14.48 -31.01 -20.51
C GLU A 18 -13.45 -30.97 -21.65
N SER A 19 -12.64 -29.91 -21.68
CA SER A 19 -11.44 -29.89 -22.50
C SER A 19 -10.39 -30.76 -21.82
N LYS A 20 -10.05 -31.88 -22.48
CA LYS A 20 -9.03 -32.84 -22.07
C LYS A 20 -7.67 -32.14 -22.03
N PHE A 21 -7.14 -31.91 -20.84
CA PHE A 21 -5.69 -31.69 -20.68
C PHE A 21 -4.93 -32.92 -21.19
N PRO A 22 -3.90 -32.76 -22.03
CA PRO A 22 -3.04 -33.87 -22.39
C PRO A 22 -2.26 -34.31 -21.15
N SER A 23 -2.60 -35.49 -20.64
CA SER A 23 -1.82 -36.19 -19.62
C SER A 23 -0.45 -36.55 -20.19
N SER A 24 0.53 -35.64 -20.07
CA SER A 24 1.93 -36.03 -20.20
C SER A 24 2.31 -36.81 -18.95
N LYS A 25 2.20 -38.14 -19.05
CA LYS A 25 2.79 -39.08 -18.10
C LYS A 25 4.31 -39.01 -18.24
N THR A 26 4.93 -38.00 -17.64
CA THR A 26 6.34 -38.11 -17.28
C THR A 26 6.37 -38.86 -15.96
N ARG A 27 6.63 -40.18 -16.02
CA ARG A 27 7.02 -40.95 -14.84
C ARG A 27 8.27 -40.28 -14.26
N LEU A 28 8.10 -39.49 -13.20
CA LEU A 28 9.21 -39.13 -12.33
C LEU A 28 9.65 -40.43 -11.65
N ASN A 29 10.87 -40.85 -11.95
CA ASN A 29 11.53 -41.94 -11.25
C ASN A 29 11.68 -41.55 -9.77
N ASP A 30 11.09 -42.33 -8.88
CA ASP A 30 11.16 -42.24 -7.42
C ASP A 30 12.58 -42.46 -6.82
N ASN A 31 13.66 -42.08 -7.49
CA ASN A 31 15.01 -42.45 -7.03
C ASN A 31 16.15 -41.45 -7.32
N GLN A 32 15.88 -40.14 -7.49
CA GLN A 32 16.99 -39.16 -7.61
C GLN A 32 16.86 -37.78 -6.93
N ASP A 33 15.86 -37.50 -6.10
CA ASP A 33 15.84 -36.26 -5.29
C ASP A 33 15.93 -36.54 -3.79
N SER A 34 17.11 -37.03 -3.40
CA SER A 34 17.65 -36.89 -2.04
C SER A 34 18.58 -35.65 -2.01
N GLN A 35 18.13 -34.51 -2.53
CA GLN A 35 18.73 -33.25 -2.12
C GLN A 35 18.17 -32.93 -0.74
N THR A 36 19.03 -33.13 0.25
CA THR A 36 18.84 -32.79 1.66
C THR A 36 18.26 -31.39 1.80
N LEU A 37 16.99 -31.28 2.22
CA LEU A 37 16.40 -30.05 2.75
C LEU A 37 17.24 -29.62 3.96
N THR A 38 18.19 -28.72 3.76
CA THR A 38 19.06 -28.22 4.83
C THR A 38 18.35 -27.08 5.55
N ASP A 39 18.10 -27.30 6.83
CA ASP A 39 17.68 -26.33 7.82
C ASP A 39 18.70 -25.16 7.88
N GLU A 40 18.33 -23.95 7.46
CA GLU A 40 19.23 -22.78 7.41
C GLU A 40 18.73 -21.65 8.32
N PHE A 41 19.65 -20.88 8.90
CA PHE A 41 19.31 -19.73 9.73
C PHE A 41 18.92 -18.54 8.85
N HIS A 42 17.64 -18.15 8.89
CA HIS A 42 17.20 -16.91 8.25
C HIS A 42 17.49 -15.71 9.15
N PRO A 43 18.30 -14.73 8.69
CA PRO A 43 18.50 -13.49 9.44
C PRO A 43 17.16 -12.81 9.68
N ALA A 44 16.91 -12.40 10.92
CA ALA A 44 15.67 -11.77 11.33
C ALA A 44 15.94 -10.52 12.15
N ALA A 45 14.96 -9.63 12.23
CA ALA A 45 14.99 -8.46 13.10
C ALA A 45 13.65 -8.28 13.81
N TYR A 46 13.69 -7.80 15.04
CA TYR A 46 12.53 -7.20 15.68
C TYR A 46 12.26 -5.82 15.05
N CYS A 47 11.00 -5.55 14.73
CA CYS A 47 10.54 -4.27 14.23
C CYS A 47 9.48 -3.71 15.19
N PHE A 48 9.67 -2.48 15.64
CA PHE A 48 8.76 -1.84 16.60
C PHE A 48 8.71 -0.32 16.43
N ILE A 49 7.63 0.27 16.93
CA ILE A 49 7.48 1.73 17.02
C ILE A 49 7.89 2.18 18.42
N SER A 50 8.75 3.17 18.49
CA SER A 50 9.12 3.87 19.74
C SER A 50 9.28 5.35 19.43
N GLU A 51 8.65 6.20 20.23
CA GLU A 51 8.59 7.65 20.00
C GLU A 51 8.07 8.01 18.59
N GLN A 52 7.05 7.28 18.13
CA GLN A 52 6.45 7.39 16.78
C GLN A 52 7.40 7.06 15.61
N LYS A 53 8.62 6.59 15.89
CA LYS A 53 9.59 6.19 14.87
C LYS A 53 9.70 4.68 14.75
N VAL A 54 9.96 4.22 13.53
CA VAL A 54 10.26 2.81 13.25
C VAL A 54 11.70 2.49 13.64
N HIS A 55 11.86 1.38 14.36
CA HIS A 55 13.16 0.84 14.76
C HIS A 55 13.27 -0.63 14.38
N PHE A 56 14.48 -1.04 14.00
CA PHE A 56 14.83 -2.42 13.67
C PHE A 56 15.96 -2.88 14.59
N ARG A 57 15.80 -4.02 15.24
CA ARG A 57 16.84 -4.67 16.06
C ARG A 57 17.09 -6.09 15.52
N PRO A 58 18.24 -6.35 14.86
CA PRO A 58 18.61 -7.69 14.43
C PRO A 58 18.53 -8.71 15.58
N ILE A 59 18.10 -9.93 15.27
CA ILE A 59 18.00 -11.03 16.23
C ILE A 59 19.26 -11.88 16.12
N GLY A 60 19.96 -12.10 17.24
CA GLY A 60 21.16 -12.93 17.32
C GLY A 60 22.49 -12.21 17.11
N GLU A 61 22.51 -10.86 17.05
CA GLU A 61 23.73 -10.09 17.29
C GLU A 61 23.78 -9.76 18.78
N ASP A 62 24.77 -10.30 19.50
CA ASP A 62 25.04 -9.94 20.89
C ASP A 62 25.24 -8.41 20.97
N SER A 63 24.23 -7.71 21.49
CA SER A 63 24.37 -6.29 21.83
C SER A 63 25.11 -6.23 23.16
N ASP A 64 26.41 -5.92 23.12
CA ASP A 64 27.16 -5.38 24.25
C ASP A 64 26.54 -4.03 24.65
N GLU A 65 25.44 -4.04 25.41
CA GLU A 65 24.95 -2.86 26.13
C GLU A 65 24.93 -3.16 27.63
N GLU A 66 25.73 -2.38 28.36
CA GLU A 66 25.78 -2.27 29.81
C GLU A 66 24.47 -1.66 30.34
N ASP A 67 23.36 -2.38 30.27
CA ASP A 67 22.25 -2.11 31.20
C ASP A 67 21.41 -3.36 31.44
N GLY A 68 21.33 -3.75 32.71
CA GLY A 68 20.99 -5.08 33.21
C GLY A 68 19.53 -5.52 33.07
N ASN A 69 18.85 -5.25 31.95
CA ASN A 69 17.52 -5.79 31.66
C ASN A 69 17.58 -6.85 30.55
N LYS A 70 17.91 -8.08 30.93
CA LYS A 70 17.75 -9.26 30.07
C LYS A 70 16.27 -9.46 29.76
N ILE A 71 15.84 -9.10 28.55
CA ILE A 71 14.71 -9.79 27.91
C ILE A 71 15.27 -11.16 27.54
N SER A 72 14.95 -12.20 28.32
CA SER A 72 15.40 -13.55 28.01
C SER A 72 14.87 -13.95 26.64
N ASP A 73 15.78 -14.19 25.68
CA ASP A 73 15.45 -14.59 24.32
C ASP A 73 14.70 -15.92 24.29
N THR A 74 13.38 -15.85 24.13
CA THR A 74 12.52 -16.98 23.73
C THR A 74 12.48 -17.14 22.21
N PHE A 75 13.42 -16.55 21.46
CA PHE A 75 13.52 -16.77 20.02
C PHE A 75 14.22 -18.12 19.79
N ARG A 76 13.45 -19.22 19.75
CA ARG A 76 14.00 -20.56 19.48
C ARG A 76 14.79 -20.54 18.18
N ASN A 77 16.10 -20.76 18.21
CA ASN A 77 16.96 -20.96 17.03
C ASN A 77 16.62 -22.28 16.29
N THR A 78 15.34 -22.54 16.03
CA THR A 78 14.90 -23.61 15.13
C THR A 78 15.16 -23.10 13.71
N PRO A 79 15.94 -23.83 12.90
CA PRO A 79 16.18 -23.42 11.53
C PRO A 79 14.88 -23.45 10.72
N LEU A 80 14.81 -22.65 9.66
CA LEU A 80 13.72 -22.70 8.69
C LEU A 80 14.27 -23.39 7.44
N LEU A 81 13.47 -24.25 6.82
CA LEU A 81 13.86 -24.90 5.57
C LEU A 81 14.02 -23.86 4.48
N LYS A 82 15.16 -23.89 3.80
CA LYS A 82 15.36 -23.17 2.55
C LYS A 82 14.45 -23.81 1.51
N TYR A 83 13.43 -23.07 1.09
CA TYR A 83 12.78 -23.34 -0.18
C TYR A 83 13.46 -22.43 -1.19
N ASP A 84 14.13 -23.01 -2.18
CA ASP A 84 14.40 -22.30 -3.42
C ASP A 84 13.03 -22.07 -4.06
N ALA A 85 12.39 -20.96 -3.68
CA ALA A 85 11.31 -20.46 -4.49
C ALA A 85 11.95 -20.19 -5.84
N ASP A 86 11.56 -20.94 -6.87
CA ASP A 86 11.79 -20.58 -8.25
C ASP A 86 11.19 -19.18 -8.43
N TYR A 87 12.00 -18.15 -8.16
CA TYR A 87 11.69 -16.75 -8.40
C TYR A 87 11.65 -16.43 -9.90
N LEU A 88 11.75 -17.46 -10.73
CA LEU A 88 11.46 -17.46 -12.14
C LEU A 88 10.60 -18.70 -12.45
N PRO A 89 9.27 -18.59 -12.50
CA PRO A 89 8.58 -19.40 -13.47
C PRO A 89 8.99 -18.85 -14.84
N ASP A 90 9.65 -19.69 -15.65
CA ASP A 90 10.21 -19.42 -16.98
C ASP A 90 9.26 -18.79 -18.02
N LYS A 91 8.04 -18.39 -17.63
CA LYS A 91 7.06 -17.70 -18.47
C LYS A 91 6.21 -16.75 -17.63
N LEU A 92 6.68 -15.51 -17.46
CA LEU A 92 5.76 -14.37 -17.48
C LEU A 92 5.03 -14.47 -18.82
N TYR A 93 3.76 -14.90 -18.80
CA TYR A 93 2.87 -14.68 -19.94
C TYR A 93 2.48 -13.20 -19.94
N LEU A 94 3.47 -12.34 -20.18
CA LEU A 94 3.20 -11.00 -20.68
C LEU A 94 2.76 -11.17 -22.12
N LYS A 95 1.59 -10.65 -22.49
CA LYS A 95 1.24 -10.48 -23.90
C LYS A 95 2.34 -9.72 -24.65
N ASN A 96 3.06 -8.82 -23.96
CA ASN A 96 4.20 -8.09 -24.49
C ASN A 96 5.47 -8.21 -23.62
N LYS A 97 6.44 -9.01 -24.06
CA LYS A 97 7.73 -9.23 -23.35
C LYS A 97 8.60 -7.98 -23.20
N ASN A 98 8.32 -6.91 -23.96
CA ASN A 98 9.09 -5.67 -23.95
C ASN A 98 8.78 -4.75 -22.75
N PHE A 99 7.71 -5.00 -21.98
CA PHE A 99 7.37 -4.18 -20.80
C PHE A 99 8.39 -4.30 -19.66
N LEU A 100 9.07 -5.46 -19.52
CA LEU A 100 10.04 -5.70 -18.45
C LEU A 100 11.30 -4.85 -18.57
N TYR A 101 11.71 -4.50 -19.80
CA TYR A 101 12.96 -3.78 -20.06
C TYR A 101 12.83 -2.27 -19.92
N SER A 102 11.61 -1.71 -19.95
CA SER A 102 11.35 -0.27 -19.75
C SER A 102 11.14 0.11 -18.28
N LEU A 103 11.10 -0.86 -17.37
CA LEU A 103 10.89 -0.63 -15.94
C LEU A 103 12.18 -0.10 -15.32
N ASN A 104 12.31 1.23 -15.21
CA ASN A 104 13.24 1.87 -14.26
C ASN A 104 12.77 1.76 -12.80
N ASN A 105 11.62 1.14 -12.58
CA ASN A 105 11.05 0.90 -11.27
C ASN A 105 10.70 -0.58 -11.03
N PRO A 106 11.61 -1.54 -11.19
CA PRO A 106 11.38 -2.78 -10.49
C PRO A 106 11.63 -2.43 -9.01
N SER A 107 10.71 -2.72 -8.10
CA SER A 107 11.08 -2.92 -6.70
C SER A 107 11.94 -4.20 -6.63
N VAL A 108 13.14 -4.16 -7.22
CA VAL A 108 14.24 -5.13 -7.04
C VAL A 108 14.73 -5.09 -5.59
N SER A 109 14.03 -4.42 -4.66
CA SER A 109 14.40 -4.34 -3.24
C SER A 109 14.52 -5.72 -2.59
N ASP A 110 13.96 -6.76 -3.21
CA ASP A 110 14.01 -8.13 -2.73
C ASP A 110 14.85 -9.08 -3.61
N ALA A 111 15.32 -8.65 -4.79
CA ALA A 111 16.12 -9.46 -5.70
C ALA A 111 17.54 -8.90 -5.81
N GLU A 112 18.36 -9.07 -4.77
CA GLU A 112 19.80 -8.83 -4.92
C GLU A 112 20.34 -9.74 -6.04
N THR A 113 20.98 -9.09 -7.02
CA THR A 113 21.69 -9.75 -8.10
C THR A 113 23.05 -10.18 -7.56
N ASP A 114 23.20 -11.48 -7.28
CA ASP A 114 24.52 -12.09 -7.11
C ASP A 114 25.28 -12.03 -8.44
N THR A 115 26.02 -10.94 -8.67
CA THR A 115 26.92 -10.80 -9.81
C THR A 115 28.36 -10.75 -9.35
N ASN A 116 28.90 -11.93 -9.02
CA ASN A 116 30.34 -12.19 -9.08
C ASN A 116 30.75 -12.35 -10.55
N ALA A 117 31.02 -11.23 -11.23
CA ALA A 117 31.68 -11.25 -12.53
C ALA A 117 32.93 -10.36 -12.47
N ASN A 118 34.09 -11.02 -12.39
CA ASN A 118 35.41 -10.40 -12.50
C ASN A 118 35.56 -9.69 -13.85
N GLN A 119 35.80 -8.37 -13.82
CA GLN A 119 36.42 -7.66 -14.94
C GLN A 119 37.54 -6.73 -14.44
N THR A 120 38.68 -6.93 -15.08
CA THR A 120 40.02 -6.38 -14.87
C THR A 120 40.23 -5.00 -15.52
N LEU A 121 41.26 -4.27 -15.02
CA LEU A 121 41.97 -3.09 -15.59
C LEU A 121 41.33 -1.71 -15.28
N SER A 122 42.04 -0.58 -15.06
CA SER A 122 43.46 -0.23 -14.88
C SER A 122 43.58 1.24 -14.40
N ASN A 123 44.51 1.51 -13.47
CA ASN A 123 45.26 2.75 -13.12
C ASN A 123 44.76 4.18 -13.44
N GLY A 124 44.96 5.10 -12.47
CA GLY A 124 45.35 6.50 -12.77
C GLY A 124 45.01 7.61 -11.76
N HIS A 125 45.97 7.93 -10.87
CA HIS A 125 46.31 9.27 -10.31
C HIS A 125 45.59 9.93 -9.11
N ASN A 126 46.46 10.58 -8.31
CA ASN A 126 46.38 11.23 -7.01
C ASN A 126 45.72 12.62 -6.99
N LEU A 127 45.33 13.09 -5.79
CA LEU A 127 45.76 14.36 -5.10
C LEU A 127 44.70 14.77 -4.04
N LEU A 128 45.01 14.63 -2.75
CA LEU A 128 45.37 15.67 -1.76
C LEU A 128 44.21 16.57 -1.26
N SER A 129 43.91 16.38 0.04
CA SER A 129 43.15 17.25 0.93
C SER A 129 43.88 18.59 1.20
N PRO A 130 43.19 19.56 1.81
CA PRO A 130 43.62 19.92 3.17
C PRO A 130 42.48 20.19 4.16
N SER A 131 42.88 20.10 5.42
CA SER A 131 42.16 20.15 6.69
C SER A 131 42.21 21.52 7.38
N ALA A 132 41.48 21.59 8.50
CA ALA A 132 41.48 22.58 9.61
C ALA A 132 40.38 23.67 9.55
N GLY A 133 39.70 24.04 10.64
CA GLY A 133 39.99 23.81 12.05
C GLY A 133 38.81 24.00 12.99
N SER A 134 39.08 23.66 14.25
CA SER A 134 38.23 23.61 15.43
C SER A 134 38.02 24.97 16.11
N SER A 135 36.89 25.13 16.81
CA SER A 135 36.83 25.88 18.08
C SER A 135 35.61 25.46 18.91
N LEU A 136 35.89 25.12 20.17
CA LEU A 136 34.95 24.94 21.29
C LEU A 136 34.41 26.30 21.75
N ASP A 137 33.20 26.33 22.33
CA ASP A 137 32.92 27.13 23.52
C ASP A 137 31.62 26.70 24.23
N THR A 138 31.67 26.92 25.54
CA THR A 138 30.87 26.42 26.68
C THR A 138 29.51 27.10 26.93
N GLU A 139 28.59 26.30 27.51
CA GLU A 139 27.41 26.54 28.40
C GLU A 139 27.08 27.95 28.97
N PRO A 140 25.83 28.27 29.41
CA PRO A 140 25.02 27.45 30.35
C PRO A 140 23.47 27.49 30.25
N SER A 141 22.87 26.59 31.05
CA SER A 141 21.42 26.39 31.30
C SER A 141 20.77 27.50 32.14
N PRO A 142 19.42 27.57 32.18
CA PRO A 142 18.76 27.55 33.49
C PRO A 142 17.50 26.67 33.59
N THR A 143 17.34 26.17 34.81
CA THR A 143 16.28 25.35 35.39
C THR A 143 14.96 26.09 35.61
N SER A 144 13.82 25.40 35.42
CA SER A 144 12.67 25.51 36.33
C SER A 144 11.79 24.25 36.28
N ARG A 145 11.51 23.71 37.47
CA ARG A 145 10.63 22.55 37.76
C ARG A 145 9.30 23.05 38.32
N SER A 146 8.21 22.35 37.99
CA SER A 146 7.18 21.76 38.90
C SER A 146 5.82 21.61 38.17
N PRO A 147 4.88 20.75 38.63
CA PRO A 147 4.98 19.31 38.87
C PRO A 147 3.91 18.51 38.07
N SER A 148 4.22 17.29 37.68
CA SER A 148 3.30 16.36 37.00
C SER A 148 2.43 15.60 38.02
N PRO A 149 1.14 15.35 37.74
CA PRO A 149 0.33 14.42 38.54
C PRO A 149 0.68 12.97 38.19
N SER A 150 0.86 12.15 39.21
CA SER A 150 1.17 10.71 39.10
C SER A 150 0.02 9.93 38.45
N PRO A 151 0.29 8.94 37.57
CA PRO A 151 -0.73 8.04 37.08
C PRO A 151 -1.03 6.95 38.12
N VAL A 152 -2.32 6.76 38.35
CA VAL A 152 -2.91 5.62 39.07
C VAL A 152 -2.61 4.33 38.28
N GLY A 153 -2.23 3.28 39.01
CA GLY A 153 -1.71 2.04 38.48
C GLY A 153 -2.61 1.33 37.47
N VAL A 154 -1.97 0.81 36.41
CA VAL A 154 -2.56 -0.12 35.44
C VAL A 154 -1.54 -1.25 35.22
N ASP A 155 -2.05 -2.47 35.21
CA ASP A 155 -1.35 -3.77 35.25
C ASP A 155 -0.11 -3.93 34.34
N ASN A 156 0.96 -4.45 34.95
CA ASN A 156 2.25 -4.80 34.34
C ASN A 156 2.23 -6.15 33.60
N HIS A 157 1.39 -6.33 32.57
CA HIS A 157 1.48 -7.51 31.68
C HIS A 157 1.12 -7.27 30.21
N VAL A 158 1.46 -6.10 29.66
CA VAL A 158 1.50 -5.94 28.19
C VAL A 158 2.89 -6.32 27.69
N SER A 159 3.05 -7.59 27.31
CA SER A 159 4.21 -8.02 26.51
C SER A 159 4.31 -7.09 25.29
N LYS A 160 5.42 -6.36 25.13
CA LYS A 160 5.63 -5.43 24.01
C LYS A 160 5.43 -6.21 22.70
N LYS A 161 4.24 -6.08 22.09
CA LYS A 161 3.92 -6.72 20.82
C LYS A 161 4.90 -6.18 19.78
N THR A 162 5.84 -7.03 19.36
CA THR A 162 6.94 -6.67 18.48
C THR A 162 6.77 -7.45 17.18
N CYS A 163 6.88 -6.77 16.04
CA CYS A 163 6.77 -7.41 14.73
C CYS A 163 8.09 -8.12 14.39
N LEU A 164 8.01 -9.28 13.74
CA LEU A 164 9.19 -10.01 13.24
C LEU A 164 9.44 -9.73 11.76
N TYR A 165 10.65 -9.32 11.41
CA TYR A 165 11.07 -9.09 10.04
C TYR A 165 12.03 -10.18 9.55
N PHE A 166 11.62 -10.91 8.51
CA PHE A 166 12.36 -11.99 7.85
C PHE A 166 12.71 -11.59 6.40
N PRO A 167 13.71 -10.72 6.19
CA PRO A 167 14.03 -10.15 4.87
C PRO A 167 14.33 -11.19 3.78
N LYS A 168 14.80 -12.39 4.15
CA LYS A 168 15.22 -13.44 3.21
C LYS A 168 14.22 -14.59 3.09
N TYR A 169 13.17 -14.64 3.92
CA TYR A 169 12.24 -15.78 3.93
C TYR A 169 11.16 -15.60 2.88
N VAL A 170 10.95 -16.63 2.06
CA VAL A 170 10.03 -16.60 0.91
C VAL A 170 9.07 -17.76 1.01
N VAL A 171 7.79 -17.50 0.76
CA VAL A 171 6.74 -18.52 0.68
C VAL A 171 6.49 -18.90 -0.79
N ASN A 172 6.61 -20.18 -1.12
CA ASN A 172 6.24 -20.69 -2.45
C ASN A 172 4.73 -21.00 -2.49
N LEU A 173 3.96 -20.16 -3.19
CA LEU A 173 2.50 -20.27 -3.24
C LEU A 173 2.01 -21.59 -3.83
N ALA A 174 2.56 -22.01 -4.98
CA ALA A 174 2.10 -23.21 -5.68
C ALA A 174 2.32 -24.46 -4.82
N GLU A 175 3.53 -24.59 -4.27
CA GLU A 175 3.88 -25.71 -3.40
C GLU A 175 3.06 -25.73 -2.10
N ASN A 176 2.77 -24.56 -1.50
CA ASN A 176 1.93 -24.51 -0.30
C ASN A 176 0.49 -24.97 -0.56
N LEU A 177 -0.07 -24.72 -1.75
CA LEU A 177 -1.39 -25.22 -2.11
C LEU A 177 -1.40 -26.75 -2.28
N GLU A 178 -0.31 -27.32 -2.80
CA GLU A 178 -0.17 -28.77 -2.98
C GLU A 178 0.15 -29.51 -1.67
N THR A 179 0.78 -28.83 -0.71
CA THR A 179 1.28 -29.42 0.55
C THR A 179 0.48 -29.03 1.79
N ASP A 180 -0.79 -28.64 1.62
CA ASP A 180 -1.68 -28.20 2.71
C ASP A 180 -1.02 -27.16 3.65
N PHE A 181 -0.42 -26.15 3.02
CA PHE A 181 0.21 -24.99 3.66
C PHE A 181 1.31 -25.33 4.68
N THR A 182 2.04 -26.43 4.50
CA THR A 182 3.06 -26.91 5.45
C THR A 182 4.12 -25.84 5.77
N GLN A 183 4.64 -25.13 4.76
CA GLN A 183 5.64 -24.09 4.95
C GLN A 183 5.09 -22.90 5.75
N LEU A 184 3.85 -22.48 5.46
CA LEU A 184 3.17 -21.40 6.19
C LEU A 184 2.85 -21.79 7.63
N LYS A 185 2.37 -23.01 7.88
CA LYS A 185 2.13 -23.53 9.25
C LYS A 185 3.41 -23.44 10.09
N ARG A 186 4.58 -23.79 9.55
CA ARG A 186 5.86 -23.65 10.24
C ARG A 186 6.24 -22.21 10.54
N LEU A 187 6.07 -21.29 9.57
CA LEU A 187 6.32 -19.87 9.78
C LEU A 187 5.42 -19.30 10.89
N ILE A 188 4.13 -19.63 10.87
CA ILE A 188 3.15 -19.18 11.88
C ILE A 188 3.58 -19.62 13.28
N MET A 189 3.93 -20.89 13.45
CA MET A 189 4.39 -21.45 14.73
C MET A 189 5.68 -20.78 15.23
N ARG A 190 6.48 -20.22 14.32
CA ARG A 190 7.66 -19.44 14.68
C ARG A 190 7.31 -18.03 15.16
N VAL A 191 6.30 -17.42 14.54
CA VAL A 191 5.76 -16.10 14.89
C VAL A 191 4.96 -16.15 16.20
N PHE A 192 4.28 -17.27 16.46
CA PHE A 192 3.51 -17.54 17.68
C PHE A 192 4.06 -18.79 18.40
N PRO A 193 5.18 -18.69 19.15
CA PRO A 193 5.80 -19.82 19.84
C PRO A 193 4.90 -20.53 20.86
N GLU A 194 3.85 -19.86 21.32
CA GLU A 194 2.81 -20.40 22.19
C GLU A 194 1.83 -21.33 21.48
N TRP A 195 1.72 -21.25 20.15
CA TRP A 195 0.99 -22.22 19.33
C TRP A 195 1.91 -23.45 19.21
N LYS A 196 1.53 -24.57 19.83
CA LYS A 196 2.40 -25.76 19.97
C LYS A 196 1.95 -26.95 19.14
N ASP A 197 0.68 -26.97 18.76
CA ASP A 197 0.06 -28.07 18.02
C ASP A 197 -0.38 -27.60 16.64
N THR A 198 0.31 -28.07 15.60
CA THR A 198 -0.01 -27.72 14.21
C THR A 198 -1.37 -28.24 13.76
N ASN A 199 -1.92 -29.28 14.41
CA ASN A 199 -3.23 -29.83 14.05
C ASN A 199 -4.39 -28.91 14.47
N LYS A 200 -4.11 -27.92 15.33
CA LYS A 200 -5.08 -26.90 15.74
C LYS A 200 -5.07 -25.67 14.84
N LEU A 201 -4.23 -25.66 13.81
CA LEU A 201 -4.18 -24.59 12.81
C LEU A 201 -5.13 -24.90 11.67
N GLU A 202 -6.12 -24.03 11.51
CA GLU A 202 -7.05 -24.08 10.39
C GLU A 202 -6.71 -22.94 9.43
N LEU A 203 -6.16 -23.26 8.26
CA LEU A 203 -5.93 -22.29 7.20
C LEU A 203 -7.06 -22.35 6.17
N LYS A 204 -7.57 -21.18 5.80
CA LYS A 204 -8.60 -21.03 4.77
C LYS A 204 -8.20 -19.91 3.82
N GLN A 205 -8.31 -20.18 2.52
CA GLN A 205 -8.13 -19.19 1.48
C GLN A 205 -9.35 -18.26 1.42
N LEU A 206 -9.10 -16.95 1.43
CA LEU A 206 -10.13 -15.91 1.34
C LEU A 206 -10.25 -15.32 -0.07
N THR A 207 -9.17 -15.28 -0.85
CA THR A 207 -9.17 -14.78 -2.24
C THR A 207 -8.92 -15.90 -3.23
N GLY A 208 -9.67 -15.94 -4.34
CA GLY A 208 -9.59 -17.03 -5.34
C GLY A 208 -8.42 -16.96 -6.32
N GLY A 209 -7.64 -15.87 -6.33
CA GLY A 209 -6.55 -15.65 -7.28
C GLY A 209 -5.16 -16.09 -6.76
N ILE A 210 -4.29 -16.52 -7.68
CA ILE A 210 -2.88 -16.88 -7.39
C ILE A 210 -1.94 -15.67 -7.28
N THR A 211 -2.36 -14.49 -7.77
CA THR A 211 -1.51 -13.29 -7.92
C THR A 211 -1.45 -12.38 -6.69
N ASN A 212 -2.28 -12.59 -5.66
CA ASN A 212 -2.15 -12.02 -4.32
C ASN A 212 -3.04 -12.88 -3.41
N MET A 213 -2.44 -13.81 -2.68
CA MET A 213 -3.19 -14.77 -1.89
C MET A 213 -3.38 -14.24 -0.47
N LEU A 214 -4.63 -14.18 -0.03
CA LEU A 214 -5.00 -13.89 1.35
C LEU A 214 -5.53 -15.16 2.00
N LEU A 215 -4.89 -15.59 3.08
CA LEU A 215 -5.33 -16.70 3.92
C LEU A 215 -5.73 -16.18 5.29
N SER A 216 -6.78 -16.76 5.87
CA SER A 216 -7.00 -16.72 7.31
C SER A 216 -6.37 -17.95 7.96
N CYS A 217 -5.67 -17.78 9.06
CA CYS A 217 -5.23 -18.86 9.93
C CYS A 217 -5.86 -18.69 11.31
N THR A 218 -6.66 -19.67 11.73
CA THR A 218 -7.27 -19.71 13.06
C THR A 218 -6.57 -20.77 13.90
N TYR A 219 -6.18 -20.41 15.12
CA TYR A 219 -5.66 -21.36 16.10
C TYR A 219 -6.70 -21.65 17.19
N ASN A 220 -7.00 -22.93 17.40
CA ASN A 220 -7.91 -23.42 18.46
C ASN A 220 -9.32 -22.77 18.44
N ASN A 221 -9.79 -22.28 17.29
CA ASN A 221 -11.04 -21.53 17.15
C ASN A 221 -11.15 -20.25 18.01
N GLU A 222 -10.02 -19.72 18.46
CA GLU A 222 -9.97 -18.55 19.35
C GLU A 222 -9.37 -17.33 18.66
N MET A 223 -8.18 -17.49 18.07
CA MET A 223 -7.44 -16.37 17.48
C MET A 223 -7.28 -16.58 15.98
N THR A 224 -7.71 -15.59 15.21
CA THR A 224 -7.55 -15.54 13.76
C THR A 224 -6.51 -14.49 13.37
N VAL A 225 -5.60 -14.87 12.49
CA VAL A 225 -4.64 -13.97 11.83
C VAL A 225 -4.79 -14.08 10.32
N LEU A 226 -4.36 -13.03 9.62
CA LEU A 226 -4.33 -12.97 8.17
C LEU A 226 -2.90 -13.14 7.68
N ILE A 227 -2.75 -13.88 6.60
CA ILE A 227 -1.48 -14.09 5.89
C ILE A 227 -1.70 -13.59 4.47
N ARG A 228 -1.02 -12.50 4.11
CA ARG A 228 -0.98 -12.00 2.74
C ARG A 228 0.33 -12.43 2.12
N VAL A 229 0.26 -13.16 1.02
CA VAL A 229 1.42 -13.50 0.20
C VAL A 229 1.27 -12.79 -1.13
N TYR A 230 2.25 -11.95 -1.47
CA TYR A 230 2.24 -11.18 -2.70
C TYR A 230 2.47 -12.09 -3.88
N GLY A 231 1.68 -11.94 -4.94
CA GLY A 231 1.96 -12.68 -6.15
C GLY A 231 2.87 -11.91 -7.11
N HIS A 232 3.20 -12.64 -8.15
CA HIS A 232 4.26 -12.31 -9.08
C HIS A 232 3.96 -11.03 -9.88
N GLY A 233 4.94 -10.13 -10.02
CA GLY A 233 4.84 -8.91 -10.83
C GLY A 233 4.10 -7.74 -10.17
N THR A 234 3.43 -7.92 -9.03
CA THR A 234 2.72 -6.83 -8.33
C THR A 234 3.66 -5.74 -7.80
N ASN A 235 4.91 -6.11 -7.52
CA ASN A 235 6.04 -5.26 -7.16
C ASN A 235 6.43 -4.21 -8.22
N LEU A 236 5.89 -4.30 -9.44
CA LEU A 236 6.12 -3.32 -10.51
C LEU A 236 5.36 -2.02 -10.28
N ILE A 237 4.24 -2.09 -9.55
CA ILE A 237 3.35 -0.96 -9.28
C ILE A 237 3.22 -0.62 -7.80
N ILE A 238 3.57 -1.56 -6.90
CA ILE A 238 3.40 -1.42 -5.45
C ILE A 238 4.75 -1.48 -4.73
N ASP A 239 4.98 -0.53 -3.82
CA ASP A 239 6.12 -0.54 -2.90
C ASP A 239 5.77 -1.31 -1.61
N ARG A 240 6.28 -2.53 -1.49
CA ARG A 240 6.02 -3.41 -0.33
C ARG A 240 6.67 -2.96 0.97
N HIS A 241 7.75 -2.18 0.91
CA HIS A 241 8.31 -1.57 2.11
C HIS A 241 7.40 -0.45 2.62
N ARG A 242 6.87 0.36 1.71
CA ARG A 242 5.88 1.40 2.04
C ARG A 242 4.62 0.79 2.65
N GLU A 243 4.03 -0.25 2.03
CA GLU A 243 2.87 -0.96 2.57
C GLU A 243 3.13 -1.41 4.03
N PHE A 244 4.26 -2.08 4.27
CA PHE A 244 4.61 -2.59 5.60
C PHE A 244 4.82 -1.48 6.65
N ILE A 245 5.58 -0.45 6.31
CA ILE A 245 5.88 0.66 7.23
C ILE A 245 4.63 1.47 7.53
N SER A 246 3.80 1.74 6.52
CA SER A 246 2.50 2.38 6.70
C SER A 246 1.61 1.59 7.66
N HIS A 247 1.51 0.27 7.48
CA HIS A 247 0.73 -0.60 8.38
C HIS A 247 1.23 -0.53 9.83
N LEU A 248 2.55 -0.57 10.06
CA LEU A 248 3.12 -0.46 11.41
C LEU A 248 2.79 0.88 12.08
N ILE A 249 2.92 1.98 11.35
CA ILE A 249 2.63 3.32 11.90
C ILE A 249 1.14 3.47 12.17
N LEU A 250 0.27 3.04 11.25
CA LEU A 250 -1.17 3.00 11.45
C LEU A 250 -1.57 2.19 12.68
N ASN A 251 -0.94 1.02 12.88
CA ASN A 251 -1.19 0.20 14.04
C ASN A 251 -0.80 0.91 15.35
N SER A 252 0.28 1.67 15.35
CA SER A 252 0.73 2.41 16.55
C SER A 252 -0.23 3.52 17.00
N ILE A 253 -1.20 3.89 16.16
CA ILE A 253 -2.24 4.87 16.46
C ILE A 253 -3.66 4.28 16.34
N ASP A 254 -3.79 2.96 16.48
CA ASP A 254 -5.07 2.22 16.50
C ASP A 254 -5.93 2.33 15.22
N LEU A 255 -5.29 2.62 14.08
CA LEU A 255 -5.92 2.71 12.76
C LEU A 255 -5.79 1.45 11.91
N ALA A 256 -4.91 0.52 12.29
CA ALA A 256 -4.70 -0.75 11.61
C ALA A 256 -4.51 -1.90 12.63
N PRO A 257 -4.80 -3.16 12.25
CA PRO A 257 -4.52 -4.30 13.10
C PRO A 257 -3.01 -4.48 13.32
N PHE A 258 -2.66 -5.27 14.33
CA PHE A 258 -1.26 -5.51 14.66
C PHE A 258 -0.56 -6.31 13.55
N VAL A 259 0.65 -5.91 13.18
CA VAL A 259 1.50 -6.67 12.25
C VAL A 259 2.41 -7.59 13.04
N TYR A 260 2.20 -8.90 12.92
CA TYR A 260 2.98 -9.91 13.64
C TYR A 260 4.30 -10.22 12.94
N ALA A 261 4.28 -10.30 11.61
CA ALA A 261 5.49 -10.55 10.85
C ALA A 261 5.45 -9.97 9.43
N ARG A 262 6.65 -9.68 8.91
CA ARG A 262 6.93 -9.37 7.51
C ARG A 262 7.98 -10.35 7.03
N PHE A 263 7.71 -11.06 5.94
CA PHE A 263 8.68 -11.88 5.21
C PHE A 263 8.83 -11.34 3.79
N LYS A 264 9.82 -11.81 3.02
CA LYS A 264 10.21 -11.20 1.73
C LYS A 264 9.02 -10.96 0.80
N ASN A 265 8.18 -11.98 0.61
CA ASN A 265 7.00 -11.90 -0.25
C ASN A 265 5.65 -11.88 0.51
N GLY A 266 5.59 -11.38 1.75
CA GLY A 266 4.30 -11.25 2.42
C GLY A 266 4.30 -10.76 3.88
N LEU A 267 3.11 -10.77 4.47
CA LEU A 267 2.79 -10.21 5.78
C LEU A 267 1.92 -11.19 6.59
N ILE A 268 2.10 -11.19 7.91
CA ILE A 268 1.17 -11.79 8.88
C ILE A 268 0.68 -10.69 9.79
N TYR A 269 -0.63 -10.48 9.85
CA TYR A 269 -1.26 -9.39 10.59
C TYR A 269 -2.60 -9.79 11.19
N GLY A 270 -3.12 -8.98 12.11
CA GLY A 270 -4.35 -9.27 12.83
C GLY A 270 -5.58 -9.29 11.92
N TYR A 271 -6.50 -10.19 12.24
CA TYR A 271 -7.83 -10.21 11.65
C TYR A 271 -8.70 -9.12 12.29
N LEU A 272 -9.41 -8.36 11.47
CA LEU A 272 -10.47 -7.45 11.91
C LEU A 272 -11.82 -8.16 11.72
N SER A 273 -12.58 -8.32 12.80
CA SER A 273 -13.95 -8.85 12.68
C SER A 273 -14.86 -7.80 12.05
N GLY A 274 -15.63 -8.22 11.07
CA GLY A 274 -16.51 -7.36 10.30
C GLY A 274 -16.63 -7.83 8.86
N ARG A 275 -17.36 -7.03 8.09
CA ARG A 275 -17.51 -7.19 6.64
C ARG A 275 -17.06 -5.93 5.92
N SER A 276 -16.61 -6.09 4.69
CA SER A 276 -16.47 -4.97 3.79
C SER A 276 -17.83 -4.41 3.38
N LEU A 277 -17.84 -3.14 2.98
CA LEU A 277 -19.01 -2.52 2.39
C LEU A 277 -19.16 -2.95 0.92
N LYS A 278 -20.39 -2.81 0.43
CA LYS A 278 -20.70 -2.80 -1.00
C LYS A 278 -20.74 -1.37 -1.53
N PRO A 279 -20.56 -1.13 -2.85
CA PRO A 279 -20.61 0.22 -3.42
C PRO A 279 -21.87 1.01 -3.04
N GLU A 280 -23.04 0.35 -3.03
CA GLU A 280 -24.31 1.03 -2.75
C GLU A 280 -24.39 1.54 -1.29
N GLU A 281 -23.68 0.89 -0.38
CA GLU A 281 -23.63 1.25 1.03
C GLU A 281 -22.78 2.49 1.31
N LEU A 282 -21.89 2.88 0.38
CA LEU A 282 -21.08 4.11 0.53
C LEU A 282 -21.96 5.36 0.59
N SER A 283 -23.16 5.30 -0.01
CA SER A 283 -24.14 6.38 -0.01
C SER A 283 -25.07 6.38 1.21
N ASN A 284 -24.96 5.38 2.10
CA ASN A 284 -25.84 5.23 3.24
C ASN A 284 -25.66 6.38 4.25
N GLU A 285 -26.77 7.05 4.63
CA GLU A 285 -26.79 8.23 5.50
C GLU A 285 -26.25 7.99 6.93
N VAL A 286 -26.17 6.74 7.37
CA VAL A 286 -25.57 6.36 8.66
C VAL A 286 -24.07 6.10 8.51
N LEU A 287 -23.65 5.50 7.38
CA LEU A 287 -22.27 5.04 7.19
C LEU A 287 -21.34 6.13 6.65
N PHE A 288 -21.75 6.88 5.62
CA PHE A 288 -20.85 7.87 5.00
C PHE A 288 -20.33 8.92 5.98
N PRO A 289 -21.11 9.40 6.98
CA PRO A 289 -20.59 10.33 7.98
C PRO A 289 -19.47 9.72 8.83
N LEU A 290 -19.57 8.43 9.16
CA LEU A 290 -18.55 7.72 9.93
C LEU A 290 -17.29 7.51 9.09
N ILE A 291 -17.44 7.16 7.81
CA ILE A 291 -16.31 7.02 6.88
C ILE A 291 -15.59 8.36 6.74
N ALA A 292 -16.33 9.45 6.52
CA ALA A 292 -15.78 10.79 6.43
C ALA A 292 -15.00 11.19 7.70
N GLN A 293 -15.58 10.99 8.88
CA GLN A 293 -14.92 11.24 10.16
C GLN A 293 -13.64 10.42 10.32
N GLN A 294 -13.67 9.14 9.94
CA GLN A 294 -12.52 8.25 10.03
C GLN A 294 -11.39 8.66 9.07
N LEU A 295 -11.73 9.12 7.86
CA LEU A 295 -10.76 9.67 6.90
C LEU A 295 -10.19 11.01 7.37
N GLY A 296 -11.01 11.85 8.00
CA GLY A 296 -10.55 13.08 8.65
C GLY A 296 -9.56 12.81 9.77
N ASN A 297 -9.84 11.82 10.61
CA ASN A 297 -8.91 11.35 11.64
C ASN A 297 -7.61 10.80 11.05
N TRP A 298 -7.71 10.00 9.98
CA TRP A 298 -6.56 9.44 9.26
C TRP A 298 -5.63 10.55 8.75
N HIS A 299 -6.16 11.52 8.00
CA HIS A 299 -5.37 12.63 7.45
C HIS A 299 -4.77 13.54 8.52
N LYS A 300 -5.41 13.66 9.69
CA LYS A 300 -4.94 14.50 10.80
C LYS A 300 -3.85 13.81 11.64
N SER A 301 -4.01 12.51 11.90
CA SER A 301 -3.19 11.78 12.87
C SER A 301 -1.92 11.19 12.26
N LEU A 302 -1.88 10.97 10.94
CA LEU A 302 -0.74 10.37 10.25
C LEU A 302 0.25 11.39 9.70
N ASN A 303 1.51 11.24 10.10
CA ASN A 303 2.62 12.01 9.56
C ASN A 303 3.42 11.18 8.55
N TYR A 304 3.25 11.48 7.26
CA TYR A 304 3.94 10.76 6.18
C TYR A 304 5.47 10.83 6.29
N LYS A 305 6.04 11.85 6.94
CA LYS A 305 7.50 11.96 7.11
C LYS A 305 8.06 10.81 7.96
N LEU A 306 7.29 10.31 8.93
CA LEU A 306 7.67 9.15 9.74
C LEU A 306 7.63 7.86 8.92
N ILE A 307 6.68 7.77 7.98
CA ILE A 307 6.60 6.66 7.01
C ILE A 307 7.83 6.69 6.12
N GLU A 308 8.18 7.83 5.52
CA GLU A 308 9.39 7.97 4.69
C GLU A 308 10.67 7.63 5.48
N GLU A 309 10.81 8.11 6.72
CA GLU A 309 11.95 7.78 7.58
C GLU A 309 12.04 6.25 7.82
N GLY A 310 10.92 5.59 8.08
CA GLY A 310 10.86 4.14 8.25
C GLY A 310 11.23 3.37 6.98
N ILE A 311 10.78 3.87 5.82
CA ILE A 311 11.10 3.30 4.51
C ILE A 311 12.60 3.41 4.21
N ASP A 312 13.22 4.56 4.49
CA ASP A 312 14.66 4.76 4.31
C ASP A 312 15.47 3.84 5.24
N LYS A 313 15.02 3.65 6.49
CA LYS A 313 15.63 2.71 7.43
C LYS A 313 15.57 1.27 6.92
N ILE A 314 14.41 0.77 6.48
CA ILE A 314 14.30 -0.63 6.02
C ILE A 314 15.09 -0.88 4.74
N ARG A 315 15.17 0.09 3.82
CA ARG A 315 15.98 0.00 2.59
C ARG A 315 17.49 0.00 2.84
N THR A 316 17.93 0.65 3.91
CA THR A 316 19.36 0.72 4.29
C THR A 316 19.75 -0.35 5.30
N LEU A 317 18.79 -1.08 5.87
CA LEU A 317 19.01 -2.14 6.83
C LEU A 317 19.89 -3.25 6.23
N ARG A 318 20.80 -3.78 7.06
CA ARG A 318 21.64 -4.93 6.73
C ARG A 318 21.44 -5.98 7.81
N VAL A 319 20.71 -7.05 7.50
CA VAL A 319 20.46 -8.15 8.44
C VAL A 319 21.25 -9.37 7.99
N GLY A 320 22.14 -9.89 8.86
CA GLY A 320 22.94 -11.09 8.59
C GLY A 320 24.06 -10.92 7.56
N SER A 321 24.51 -9.70 7.29
CA SER A 321 25.73 -9.44 6.50
C SER A 321 26.94 -9.40 7.43
N ARG A 322 27.90 -10.33 7.28
CA ARG A 322 29.20 -10.22 7.97
C ARG A 322 29.84 -8.88 7.56
N ARG A 323 30.35 -8.10 8.53
CA ARG A 323 31.12 -6.85 8.31
C ARG A 323 32.48 -7.16 7.65
N ASN A 324 32.49 -7.82 6.50
CA ASN A 324 33.68 -8.13 5.73
C ASN A 324 33.65 -7.34 4.42
N SER A 325 34.07 -6.08 4.49
CA SER A 325 35.04 -5.47 3.57
C SER A 325 34.94 -3.95 3.61
N THR A 326 36.12 -3.33 3.69
CA THR A 326 36.41 -1.98 3.22
C THR A 326 36.31 -1.93 1.68
N SER A 327 35.13 -2.17 1.13
CA SER A 327 34.88 -1.97 -0.30
C SER A 327 34.57 -0.49 -0.56
N LYS A 328 35.36 0.13 -1.46
CA LYS A 328 35.19 1.52 -1.89
C LYS A 328 33.73 1.75 -2.29
N LYS A 329 33.10 2.81 -1.76
CA LYS A 329 31.79 3.30 -2.22
C LYS A 329 31.85 3.55 -3.74
N ARG A 330 31.42 2.58 -4.57
CA ARG A 330 30.98 2.92 -5.93
C ARG A 330 29.82 3.87 -5.74
N GLN A 331 29.84 5.02 -6.42
CA GLN A 331 28.64 5.84 -6.61
C GLN A 331 27.68 5.00 -7.46
N ALA A 332 26.95 4.09 -6.82
CA ALA A 332 25.76 3.52 -7.40
C ALA A 332 24.79 4.69 -7.61
N GLN A 333 24.30 4.83 -8.83
CA GLN A 333 23.28 5.82 -9.16
C GLN A 333 22.13 5.66 -8.15
N LYS A 334 21.84 6.73 -7.40
CA LYS A 334 20.86 6.67 -6.30
C LYS A 334 19.52 6.29 -6.93
N LYS A 335 19.06 5.07 -6.67
CA LYS A 335 17.79 4.56 -7.21
C LYS A 335 16.68 5.53 -6.78
N ARG A 336 15.96 6.09 -7.75
CA ARG A 336 14.80 6.96 -7.49
C ARG A 336 13.67 6.07 -6.96
N PHE A 337 13.03 6.50 -5.88
CA PHE A 337 11.86 5.84 -5.31
C PHE A 337 10.70 6.83 -5.34
N ILE A 338 9.50 6.31 -5.57
CA ILE A 338 8.26 7.09 -5.58
C ILE A 338 7.99 7.61 -4.17
N SER A 339 7.86 8.94 -4.06
CA SER A 339 7.66 9.63 -2.79
C SER A 339 6.30 10.30 -2.67
N ASN A 340 5.54 10.42 -3.76
CA ASN A 340 4.23 11.06 -3.79
C ASN A 340 3.39 10.59 -4.98
N ILE A 341 2.10 10.93 -4.96
CA ILE A 341 1.14 10.55 -6.00
C ILE A 341 1.51 11.05 -7.41
N TRP A 342 2.16 12.21 -7.53
CA TRP A 342 2.51 12.75 -8.84
C TRP A 342 3.65 11.98 -9.50
N GLU A 343 4.65 11.60 -8.70
CA GLU A 343 5.74 10.73 -9.16
C GLU A 343 5.23 9.33 -9.53
N LEU A 344 4.24 8.80 -8.79
CA LEU A 344 3.59 7.54 -9.12
C LEU A 344 2.96 7.59 -10.51
N ILE A 345 2.15 8.62 -10.79
CA ILE A 345 1.47 8.77 -12.08
C ILE A 345 2.47 9.00 -13.21
N ASP A 346 3.51 9.84 -13.02
CA ASP A 346 4.58 9.99 -14.01
C ASP A 346 5.23 8.63 -14.33
N ASP A 347 5.58 7.84 -13.32
CA ASP A 347 6.19 6.52 -13.49
C ASP A 347 5.23 5.53 -14.19
N TRP A 348 3.92 5.60 -13.89
CA TRP A 348 2.90 4.81 -14.59
C TRP A 348 2.78 5.18 -16.07
N ILE A 349 2.87 6.46 -16.42
CA ILE A 349 2.83 6.92 -17.83
C ILE A 349 4.03 6.38 -18.62
N GLU A 350 5.20 6.21 -18.00
CA GLU A 350 6.36 5.61 -18.67
C GLU A 350 6.11 4.14 -19.07
N ILE A 351 5.28 3.43 -18.32
CA ILE A 351 5.01 1.99 -18.51
C ILE A 351 3.64 1.69 -19.11
N VAL A 352 2.76 2.69 -19.26
CA VAL A 352 1.43 2.50 -19.84
C VAL A 352 1.54 1.90 -21.24
N PRO A 353 0.73 0.86 -21.57
CA PRO A 353 0.78 0.26 -22.89
C PRO A 353 0.23 1.21 -23.95
N VAL A 354 0.77 1.07 -25.16
CA VAL A 354 0.17 1.65 -26.35
C VAL A 354 -0.89 0.66 -26.84
N ASN A 355 -2.16 0.99 -26.63
CA ASN A 355 -3.29 0.19 -27.09
C ASN A 355 -4.34 1.08 -27.77
N ALA A 356 -5.19 0.47 -28.61
CA ALA A 356 -6.16 1.20 -29.43
C ALA A 356 -7.23 1.95 -28.62
N GLU A 357 -7.67 1.41 -27.49
CA GLU A 357 -8.69 2.04 -26.64
C GLU A 357 -8.15 3.32 -25.96
N LEU A 358 -6.89 3.30 -25.52
CA LEU A 358 -6.22 4.46 -24.94
C LEU A 358 -6.00 5.55 -26.00
N ILE A 359 -5.55 5.17 -27.20
CA ILE A 359 -5.43 6.11 -28.33
C ILE A 359 -6.79 6.74 -28.63
N SER A 360 -7.83 5.93 -28.75
CA SER A 360 -9.20 6.38 -29.04
C SER A 360 -9.72 7.36 -27.99
N SER A 361 -9.50 7.07 -26.70
CA SER A 361 -9.89 7.95 -25.59
C SER A 361 -9.26 9.34 -25.71
N PHE A 362 -7.95 9.41 -25.97
CA PHE A 362 -7.23 10.69 -26.09
C PHE A 362 -7.55 11.40 -27.41
N GLN A 363 -7.62 10.68 -28.54
CA GLN A 363 -7.94 11.25 -29.85
C GLN A 363 -9.34 11.88 -29.88
N HIS A 364 -10.33 11.27 -29.22
CA HIS A 364 -11.69 11.80 -29.21
C HIS A 364 -11.83 13.11 -28.43
N ASN A 365 -11.03 13.27 -27.37
CA ASN A 365 -11.15 14.38 -26.43
C ASN A 365 -10.12 15.50 -26.68
N LEU A 366 -9.09 15.25 -27.50
CA LEU A 366 -8.07 16.23 -27.87
C LEU A 366 -8.19 16.65 -29.33
N LYS A 367 -7.71 17.86 -29.64
CA LYS A 367 -7.66 18.39 -31.01
C LYS A 367 -6.41 17.97 -31.78
N GLU A 368 -5.37 17.51 -31.07
CA GLU A 368 -4.14 17.02 -31.69
C GLU A 368 -4.33 15.58 -32.19
N ASP A 369 -3.58 15.20 -33.22
CA ASP A 369 -3.55 13.82 -33.72
C ASP A 369 -2.83 12.95 -32.69
N VAL A 370 -3.48 11.86 -32.28
CA VAL A 370 -2.98 10.90 -31.30
C VAL A 370 -2.86 9.55 -31.99
N ASN A 371 -1.65 9.01 -31.98
CA ASN A 371 -1.32 7.75 -32.62
C ASN A 371 -0.29 6.98 -31.78
N GLU A 372 0.06 5.78 -32.21
CA GLU A 372 1.00 4.90 -31.48
C GLU A 372 2.36 5.56 -31.21
N GLY A 373 2.82 6.44 -32.11
CA GLY A 373 4.14 7.07 -32.03
C GLY A 373 4.24 8.22 -31.03
N ASN A 374 3.13 8.87 -30.69
CA ASN A 374 3.12 10.05 -29.81
C ASN A 374 2.28 9.91 -28.54
N LEU A 375 1.53 8.81 -28.37
CA LEU A 375 0.58 8.62 -27.27
C LEU A 375 1.17 8.93 -25.89
N LYS A 376 2.34 8.38 -25.55
CA LYS A 376 2.96 8.60 -24.23
C LYS A 376 3.30 10.06 -23.98
N GLU A 377 3.80 10.76 -24.99
CA GLU A 377 4.11 12.19 -24.89
C GLU A 377 2.84 13.03 -24.69
N VAL A 378 1.77 12.67 -25.40
CA VAL A 378 0.44 13.31 -25.25
C VAL A 378 -0.11 13.09 -23.85
N ILE A 379 -0.09 11.86 -23.34
CA ILE A 379 -0.54 11.55 -21.96
C ILE A 379 0.29 12.33 -20.94
N LYS A 380 1.61 12.37 -21.10
CA LYS A 380 2.52 13.08 -20.20
C LYS A 380 2.26 14.59 -20.18
N LYS A 381 2.07 15.21 -21.35
CA LYS A 381 1.70 16.61 -21.50
C LYS A 381 0.36 16.91 -20.82
N GLU A 382 -0.62 16.05 -21.01
CA GLU A 382 -1.95 16.17 -20.40
C GLU A 382 -1.89 16.03 -18.87
N PHE A 383 -1.12 15.06 -18.36
CA PHE A 383 -0.88 14.89 -16.94
C PHE A 383 -0.17 16.08 -16.32
N HIS A 384 0.87 16.62 -16.96
CA HIS A 384 1.59 17.80 -16.46
C HIS A 384 0.70 19.04 -16.41
N TRP A 385 -0.19 19.20 -17.40
CA TRP A 385 -1.23 20.23 -17.35
C TRP A 385 -2.18 20.01 -16.17
N LEU A 386 -2.70 18.79 -16.00
CA LEU A 386 -3.63 18.45 -14.91
C LEU A 386 -2.98 18.71 -13.55
N LYS A 387 -1.76 18.21 -13.34
CA LYS A 387 -0.97 18.44 -12.14
C LYS A 387 -0.83 19.93 -11.84
N ALA A 388 -0.46 20.76 -12.82
CA ALA A 388 -0.30 22.20 -12.62
C ALA A 388 -1.62 22.91 -12.24
N VAL A 389 -2.76 22.45 -12.78
CA VAL A 389 -4.09 22.94 -12.40
C VAL A 389 -4.41 22.58 -10.94
N LEU A 390 -4.17 21.34 -10.54
CA LEU A 390 -4.50 20.84 -9.20
C LEU A 390 -3.55 21.38 -8.12
N GLU A 391 -2.27 21.56 -8.42
CA GLU A 391 -1.32 22.20 -7.51
C GLU A 391 -1.71 23.66 -7.21
N ALA A 392 -2.33 24.36 -8.17
CA ALA A 392 -2.80 25.74 -7.97
C ALA A 392 -3.96 25.84 -6.96
N VAL A 393 -4.65 24.74 -6.66
CA VAL A 393 -5.70 24.67 -5.63
C VAL A 393 -5.11 24.76 -4.22
N ASN A 394 -3.81 24.46 -4.04
CA ASN A 394 -3.11 24.44 -2.76
C ASN A 394 -3.77 23.53 -1.70
N SER A 395 -4.30 22.38 -2.12
CA SER A 395 -4.83 21.38 -1.20
C SER A 395 -3.70 20.80 -0.33
N PRO A 396 -3.87 20.72 1.01
CA PRO A 396 -2.84 20.22 1.92
C PRO A 396 -2.36 18.80 1.58
N ILE A 397 -1.05 18.59 1.59
CA ILE A 397 -0.45 17.26 1.43
C ILE A 397 -0.53 16.50 2.76
N VAL A 398 -1.15 15.33 2.73
CA VAL A 398 -1.36 14.44 3.89
C VAL A 398 -1.01 13.00 3.53
N SER A 399 -1.03 12.09 4.52
CA SER A 399 -0.89 10.65 4.28
C SER A 399 -2.23 10.10 3.77
N CYS A 400 -2.36 9.87 2.47
CA CYS A 400 -3.60 9.42 1.86
C CYS A 400 -3.67 7.88 1.80
N HIS A 401 -4.89 7.34 1.77
CA HIS A 401 -5.15 5.93 1.47
C HIS A 401 -4.92 5.62 -0.02
N CYS A 402 -5.32 6.55 -0.89
CA CYS A 402 -5.25 6.50 -2.36
C CYS A 402 -6.13 5.43 -3.04
N ASP A 403 -6.72 4.51 -2.29
CA ASP A 403 -7.58 3.44 -2.81
C ASP A 403 -8.74 3.10 -1.86
N LEU A 404 -9.55 4.08 -1.48
CA LEU A 404 -10.60 3.89 -0.47
C LEU A 404 -11.94 3.48 -1.11
N LEU A 405 -11.93 2.36 -1.84
CA LEU A 405 -13.15 1.72 -2.38
C LEU A 405 -13.94 0.98 -1.29
N SER A 406 -15.20 0.59 -1.59
CA SER A 406 -16.11 -0.04 -0.62
C SER A 406 -15.54 -1.31 0.04
N GLY A 407 -14.83 -2.14 -0.73
CA GLY A 407 -14.09 -3.31 -0.27
C GLY A 407 -13.04 -3.02 0.82
N ASN A 408 -12.50 -1.80 0.85
CA ASN A 408 -11.45 -1.37 1.79
C ASN A 408 -12.02 -0.67 3.03
N VAL A 409 -13.35 -0.61 3.16
CA VAL A 409 -14.06 -0.07 4.32
C VAL A 409 -14.71 -1.22 5.09
N ILE A 410 -14.23 -1.49 6.30
CA ILE A 410 -14.73 -2.54 7.18
C ILE A 410 -15.69 -1.95 8.22
N VAL A 411 -16.85 -2.60 8.35
CA VAL A 411 -17.83 -2.35 9.40
C VAL A 411 -17.94 -3.59 10.28
N PRO A 412 -17.92 -3.45 11.63
CA PRO A 412 -18.08 -4.57 12.55
C PRO A 412 -19.40 -5.33 12.32
N ASP A 413 -19.38 -6.66 12.46
CA ASP A 413 -20.54 -7.53 12.19
C ASP A 413 -21.76 -7.19 13.06
N ASN A 414 -21.51 -6.67 14.26
CA ASN A 414 -22.54 -6.26 15.22
C ASN A 414 -23.01 -4.81 15.05
N TYR A 415 -22.50 -4.08 14.05
CA TYR A 415 -22.87 -2.70 13.83
C TYR A 415 -24.26 -2.60 13.19
N ASN A 416 -25.24 -2.16 13.97
CA ASN A 416 -26.60 -2.00 13.47
C ASN A 416 -26.71 -0.72 12.61
N SER A 417 -26.72 -0.90 11.29
CA SER A 417 -26.89 0.21 10.33
C SER A 417 -28.32 0.78 10.29
N GLN A 418 -29.26 0.25 11.09
CA GLN A 418 -30.60 0.80 11.28
C GLN A 418 -30.69 1.84 12.42
N VAL A 419 -29.57 2.20 13.03
CA VAL A 419 -29.53 3.29 14.02
C VAL A 419 -29.97 4.59 13.35
N SER A 420 -30.86 5.34 14.02
CA SER A 420 -31.45 6.58 13.51
C SER A 420 -30.39 7.61 13.11
N THR A 421 -30.54 8.19 11.92
CA THR A 421 -29.71 9.30 11.38
C THR A 421 -29.72 10.58 12.23
N LYS A 422 -30.57 10.62 13.28
CA LYS A 422 -30.67 11.75 14.21
C LYS A 422 -29.67 11.71 15.37
N GLN A 423 -28.93 10.62 15.55
CA GLN A 423 -27.89 10.55 16.58
C GLN A 423 -26.65 11.32 16.14
N PRO A 424 -25.96 12.04 17.05
CA PRO A 424 -24.68 12.66 16.73
C PRO A 424 -23.63 11.58 16.41
N LEU A 425 -22.60 11.95 15.65
CA LEU A 425 -21.46 11.06 15.42
C LEU A 425 -20.81 10.68 16.74
N PRO A 426 -20.30 9.44 16.86
CA PRO A 426 -19.51 9.06 18.02
C PRO A 426 -18.23 9.91 18.09
N PRO A 427 -17.58 9.98 19.27
CA PRO A 427 -16.20 10.44 19.36
C PRO A 427 -15.32 9.68 18.36
N VAL A 428 -14.34 10.36 17.77
CA VAL A 428 -13.45 9.78 16.75
C VAL A 428 -12.80 8.47 17.21
N GLN A 429 -12.43 8.37 18.48
CA GLN A 429 -11.81 7.17 19.07
C GLN A 429 -12.76 5.97 19.16
N GLN A 430 -14.08 6.22 19.09
CA GLN A 430 -15.14 5.22 19.12
C GLN A 430 -15.77 5.00 17.73
N ASN A 431 -15.19 5.59 16.68
CA ASN A 431 -15.64 5.36 15.32
C ASN A 431 -15.45 3.86 14.96
N PRO A 432 -16.52 3.16 14.54
CA PRO A 432 -16.46 1.73 14.28
C PRO A 432 -15.79 1.39 12.94
N ILE A 433 -15.66 2.35 12.03
CA ILE A 433 -15.13 2.14 10.69
C ILE A 433 -13.63 1.87 10.78
N LYS A 434 -13.18 0.82 10.08
CA LYS A 434 -11.76 0.52 9.90
C LYS A 434 -11.44 0.48 8.41
N PHE A 435 -10.32 1.07 8.03
CA PHE A 435 -9.80 0.98 6.67
C PHE A 435 -8.76 -0.13 6.58
N ILE A 436 -8.71 -0.80 5.44
CA ILE A 436 -7.75 -1.87 5.15
C ILE A 436 -7.14 -1.66 3.75
N ASP A 437 -6.12 -2.45 3.45
CA ASP A 437 -5.43 -2.47 2.15
C ASP A 437 -4.62 -1.20 1.83
N TYR A 438 -3.46 -1.12 2.46
CA TYR A 438 -2.62 0.09 2.52
C TYR A 438 -1.58 0.19 1.40
N GLU A 439 -1.72 -0.58 0.32
CA GLU A 439 -0.66 -0.78 -0.66
C GLU A 439 -0.42 0.43 -1.58
N TYR A 440 -1.43 1.28 -1.77
CA TYR A 440 -1.35 2.52 -2.54
C TYR A 440 -1.09 3.77 -1.68
N MET A 441 -0.95 3.61 -0.36
CA MET A 441 -0.78 4.75 0.56
C MET A 441 0.43 5.58 0.18
N LEU A 442 0.22 6.88 -0.09
CA LEU A 442 1.27 7.82 -0.46
C LEU A 442 0.95 9.23 0.06
N PRO A 443 1.97 10.09 0.20
CA PRO A 443 1.75 11.53 0.30
C PRO A 443 1.00 12.05 -0.93
N ALA A 444 -0.17 12.65 -0.70
CA ALA A 444 -1.00 13.24 -1.75
C ALA A 444 -1.83 14.42 -1.21
N PRO A 445 -2.39 15.28 -2.07
CA PRO A 445 -3.37 16.27 -1.65
C PRO A 445 -4.57 15.59 -1.00
N ARG A 446 -5.03 16.06 0.17
CA ARG A 446 -6.20 15.49 0.86
C ARG A 446 -7.44 15.48 -0.04
N ALA A 447 -7.57 16.48 -0.91
CA ALA A 447 -8.70 16.60 -1.82
C ALA A 447 -8.73 15.47 -2.86
N PHE A 448 -7.58 14.93 -3.25
CA PHE A 448 -7.52 13.74 -4.10
C PHE A 448 -8.12 12.53 -3.40
N ASP A 449 -7.72 12.25 -2.16
CA ASP A 449 -8.18 11.04 -1.46
C ASP A 449 -9.69 11.10 -1.16
N ILE A 450 -10.19 12.30 -0.83
CA ILE A 450 -11.63 12.55 -0.68
C ILE A 450 -12.35 12.36 -2.02
N ALA A 451 -11.89 13.00 -3.10
CA ALA A 451 -12.51 12.89 -4.42
C ALA A 451 -12.48 11.44 -4.94
N ASN A 452 -11.38 10.72 -4.69
CA ASN A 452 -11.22 9.33 -5.02
C ASN A 452 -12.26 8.47 -4.29
N HIS A 453 -12.37 8.59 -2.97
CA HIS A 453 -13.38 7.87 -2.20
C HIS A 453 -14.82 8.15 -2.68
N LEU A 454 -15.14 9.41 -3.00
CA LEU A 454 -16.47 9.78 -3.52
C LEU A 454 -16.71 9.23 -4.92
N ALA A 455 -15.67 9.12 -5.76
CA ALA A 455 -15.77 8.49 -7.07
C ALA A 455 -16.06 6.99 -6.95
N GLU A 456 -15.56 6.31 -5.92
CA GLU A 456 -15.80 4.87 -5.70
C GLU A 456 -17.25 4.51 -5.34
N TRP A 457 -18.13 5.49 -5.13
CA TRP A 457 -19.57 5.28 -4.97
C TRP A 457 -20.21 4.66 -6.22
N GLN A 458 -19.58 4.82 -7.38
CA GLN A 458 -20.05 4.26 -8.64
C GLN A 458 -19.79 2.76 -8.79
N GLY A 459 -18.92 2.17 -7.96
CA GLY A 459 -18.48 0.78 -8.07
C GLY A 459 -17.73 0.47 -9.37
N PHE A 460 -17.44 -0.82 -9.61
CA PHE A 460 -16.78 -1.25 -10.84
C PHE A 460 -17.67 -1.13 -12.08
N ASP A 461 -18.99 -1.11 -11.91
CA ASP A 461 -19.99 -0.90 -12.98
C ASP A 461 -19.98 0.55 -13.50
N CYS A 462 -19.19 1.45 -12.89
CA CYS A 462 -19.08 2.85 -13.29
C CYS A 462 -20.44 3.58 -13.34
N ASN A 463 -21.33 3.31 -12.38
CA ASN A 463 -22.60 4.03 -12.25
C ASN A 463 -22.38 5.46 -11.74
N ARG A 464 -21.97 6.36 -12.64
CA ARG A 464 -21.61 7.75 -12.33
C ARG A 464 -22.71 8.55 -11.62
N ASN A 465 -23.98 8.15 -11.75
CA ASN A 465 -25.09 8.79 -11.04
C ASN A 465 -25.00 8.63 -9.52
N ALA A 466 -24.26 7.63 -9.03
CA ALA A 466 -24.01 7.43 -7.62
C ALA A 466 -22.97 8.42 -7.05
N ILE A 467 -22.14 9.04 -7.90
CA ILE A 467 -21.12 10.00 -7.45
C ILE A 467 -21.82 11.30 -7.01
N PRO A 468 -21.66 11.73 -5.74
CA PRO A 468 -22.35 12.91 -5.25
C PRO A 468 -21.77 14.20 -5.87
N ASN A 469 -22.65 15.06 -6.40
CA ASN A 469 -22.27 16.34 -7.00
C ASN A 469 -21.56 17.27 -5.97
N PRO A 470 -20.34 17.77 -6.23
CA PRO A 470 -19.57 18.56 -5.27
C PRO A 470 -20.02 20.02 -5.23
N SER A 471 -21.20 20.25 -4.68
CA SER A 471 -21.83 21.56 -4.55
C SER A 471 -22.16 21.87 -3.09
N THR A 472 -22.04 23.14 -2.70
CA THR A 472 -22.48 23.63 -1.38
C THR A 472 -24.00 23.53 -1.18
N SER A 473 -24.76 23.40 -2.27
CA SER A 473 -26.20 23.12 -2.23
C SER A 473 -26.55 21.64 -2.05
N ASN A 474 -25.57 20.73 -2.16
CA ASN A 474 -25.81 19.30 -2.01
C ASN A 474 -25.69 18.90 -0.52
N PRO A 475 -26.79 18.52 0.16
CA PRO A 475 -26.77 18.20 1.59
C PRO A 475 -25.88 17.00 1.92
N VAL A 476 -25.74 16.04 1.00
CA VAL A 476 -24.87 14.86 1.20
C VAL A 476 -23.41 15.30 1.32
N ILE A 477 -22.93 16.13 0.39
CA ILE A 477 -21.55 16.61 0.38
C ILE A 477 -21.28 17.57 1.55
N VAL A 478 -22.23 18.46 1.87
CA VAL A 478 -22.14 19.31 3.07
C VAL A 478 -21.98 18.45 4.32
N LYS A 479 -22.79 17.39 4.47
CA LYS A 479 -22.72 16.50 5.62
C LYS A 479 -21.44 15.66 5.63
N TRP A 480 -20.97 15.23 4.47
CA TRP A 480 -19.71 14.49 4.32
C TRP A 480 -18.54 15.35 4.77
N CYS A 481 -18.42 16.58 4.25
CA CYS A 481 -17.36 17.53 4.62
C CYS A 481 -17.43 17.97 6.09
N GLU A 482 -18.64 18.19 6.64
CA GLU A 482 -18.83 18.47 8.07
C GLU A 482 -18.29 17.31 8.93
N SER A 483 -18.67 16.08 8.59
CA SER A 483 -18.25 14.88 9.30
C SER A 483 -16.74 14.65 9.20
N TYR A 484 -16.14 14.92 8.04
CA TYR A 484 -14.69 14.84 7.83
C TYR A 484 -13.92 15.84 8.70
N LEU A 485 -14.40 17.08 8.79
CA LEU A 485 -13.75 18.09 9.62
C LEU A 485 -13.89 17.75 11.11
N SER A 486 -14.96 17.06 11.51
CA SER A 486 -15.20 16.47 12.84
C SER A 486 -14.87 17.40 14.01
N THR A 487 -15.03 18.73 13.84
CA THR A 487 -14.86 19.69 14.93
C THR A 487 -16.21 20.14 15.47
N TYR A 488 -16.33 20.26 16.80
CA TYR A 488 -17.54 20.72 17.51
C TYR A 488 -18.03 22.12 17.08
N SER A 489 -17.28 22.85 16.25
CA SER A 489 -17.58 24.21 15.83
C SER A 489 -17.11 24.50 14.41
N THR A 490 -17.28 23.55 13.49
CA THR A 490 -16.93 23.74 12.08
C THR A 490 -17.81 24.85 11.50
N LYS A 491 -17.19 25.90 10.94
CA LYS A 491 -17.94 27.02 10.34
C LYS A 491 -18.42 26.62 8.95
N SER A 492 -19.60 27.10 8.53
CA SER A 492 -20.10 26.90 7.16
C SER A 492 -19.07 27.28 6.09
N THR A 493 -18.28 28.33 6.34
CA THR A 493 -17.22 28.79 5.42
C THR A 493 -16.09 27.77 5.24
N GLU A 494 -15.76 26.97 6.27
CA GLU A 494 -14.73 25.93 6.19
C GLU A 494 -15.25 24.73 5.38
N ILE A 495 -16.53 24.38 5.57
CA ILE A 495 -17.21 23.35 4.79
C ILE A 495 -17.23 23.76 3.31
N ASP A 496 -17.69 24.97 3.01
CA ASP A 496 -17.74 25.49 1.64
C ASP A 496 -16.35 25.51 0.99
N SER A 497 -15.32 25.91 1.75
CA SER A 497 -13.94 25.90 1.28
C SER A 497 -13.45 24.49 0.95
N LEU A 498 -13.74 23.51 1.80
CA LEU A 498 -13.38 22.11 1.55
C LEU A 498 -14.13 21.55 0.33
N ILE A 499 -15.42 21.86 0.18
CA ILE A 499 -16.20 21.43 -1.00
C ILE A 499 -15.59 22.00 -2.28
N ASN A 500 -15.26 23.30 -2.29
CA ASN A 500 -14.61 23.94 -3.43
C ASN A 500 -13.24 23.33 -3.73
N GLU A 501 -12.44 23.05 -2.71
CA GLU A 501 -11.14 22.36 -2.81
C GLU A 501 -11.31 20.98 -3.47
N VAL A 502 -12.18 20.13 -2.93
CA VAL A 502 -12.41 18.76 -3.41
C VAL A 502 -13.01 18.74 -4.81
N SER A 503 -13.93 19.65 -5.14
CA SER A 503 -14.59 19.72 -6.45
C SER A 503 -13.60 19.81 -7.62
N MET A 504 -12.44 20.45 -7.40
CA MET A 504 -11.39 20.57 -8.41
C MET A 504 -10.64 19.25 -8.62
N PHE A 505 -10.71 18.30 -7.69
CA PHE A 505 -10.02 17.01 -7.78
C PHE A 505 -10.89 15.89 -8.36
N TYR A 506 -12.18 16.12 -8.65
CA TYR A 506 -13.11 15.08 -9.13
C TYR A 506 -12.68 14.41 -10.45
N GLY A 507 -11.88 15.06 -11.29
CA GLY A 507 -11.35 14.44 -12.51
C GLY A 507 -10.10 13.57 -12.29
N LEU A 508 -9.34 13.78 -11.20
CA LEU A 508 -8.09 13.07 -10.98
C LEU A 508 -8.27 11.56 -10.75
N PRO A 509 -9.29 11.07 -10.00
CA PRO A 509 -9.55 9.64 -9.87
C PRO A 509 -9.78 8.95 -11.23
N GLY A 510 -10.52 9.59 -12.14
CA GLY A 510 -10.75 9.07 -13.49
C GLY A 510 -9.46 8.93 -14.30
N PHE A 511 -8.57 9.92 -14.22
CA PHE A 511 -7.25 9.86 -14.85
C PHE A 511 -6.36 8.78 -14.20
N TYR A 512 -6.29 8.77 -12.87
CA TYR A 512 -5.48 7.85 -12.08
C TYR A 512 -5.84 6.38 -12.35
N TRP A 513 -7.11 6.01 -12.16
CA TRP A 513 -7.57 4.64 -12.39
C TRP A 513 -7.66 4.28 -13.87
N GLY A 514 -7.87 5.27 -14.75
CA GLY A 514 -7.81 5.09 -16.19
C GLY A 514 -6.44 4.62 -16.67
N ILE A 515 -5.36 5.30 -16.26
CA ILE A 515 -3.98 4.89 -16.59
C ILE A 515 -3.63 3.55 -15.93
N TRP A 516 -3.99 3.37 -14.66
CA TRP A 516 -3.79 2.09 -13.95
C TRP A 516 -4.44 0.91 -14.67
N ALA A 517 -5.70 1.06 -15.08
CA ALA A 517 -6.44 0.00 -15.75
C ALA A 517 -5.84 -0.34 -17.11
N MET A 518 -5.37 0.67 -17.86
CA MET A 518 -4.67 0.41 -19.11
C MET A 518 -3.40 -0.42 -18.90
N ILE A 519 -2.61 -0.15 -17.85
CA ILE A 519 -1.47 -1.01 -17.48
C ILE A 519 -1.94 -2.43 -17.16
N GLN A 520 -2.99 -2.56 -16.35
CA GLN A 520 -3.51 -3.87 -15.93
C GLN A 520 -4.10 -4.69 -17.08
N SER A 521 -4.57 -4.06 -18.16
CA SER A 521 -5.07 -4.75 -19.35
C SER A 521 -4.03 -5.67 -20.03
N GLU A 522 -2.73 -5.40 -19.79
CA GLU A 522 -1.61 -6.19 -20.32
C GLU A 522 -0.93 -7.07 -19.26
N LEU A 523 -1.12 -6.78 -17.97
CA LEU A 523 -0.41 -7.44 -16.85
C LEU A 523 -1.28 -8.41 -16.04
N SER A 524 -2.58 -8.14 -15.94
CA SER A 524 -3.47 -8.90 -15.06
C SER A 524 -3.93 -10.19 -15.70
N ASN A 525 -3.97 -11.25 -14.89
CA ASN A 525 -4.56 -12.54 -15.26
C ASN A 525 -6.02 -12.69 -14.77
N ILE A 526 -6.56 -11.65 -14.15
CA ILE A 526 -7.95 -11.63 -13.67
C ILE A 526 -8.87 -11.42 -14.87
N ASP A 527 -9.95 -12.20 -14.93
CA ASP A 527 -11.01 -12.06 -15.93
C ASP A 527 -11.86 -10.81 -15.65
N PHE A 528 -11.35 -9.66 -16.06
CA PHE A 528 -11.95 -8.35 -15.92
C PHE A 528 -11.55 -7.49 -17.13
N ASP A 529 -12.51 -6.77 -17.72
CA ASP A 529 -12.23 -5.90 -18.88
C ASP A 529 -11.58 -4.57 -18.44
N TYR A 530 -10.29 -4.65 -18.16
CA TYR A 530 -9.50 -3.49 -17.75
C TYR A 530 -9.43 -2.40 -18.82
N ALA A 531 -9.51 -2.76 -20.11
CA ALA A 531 -9.40 -1.78 -21.19
C ALA A 531 -10.67 -0.91 -21.27
N ASP A 532 -11.85 -1.54 -21.24
CA ASP A 532 -13.12 -0.83 -21.21
C ASP A 532 -13.28 -0.02 -19.92
N TYR A 533 -12.98 -0.63 -18.77
CA TYR A 533 -12.97 0.07 -17.49
C TYR A 533 -12.05 1.30 -17.50
N GLY A 534 -10.83 1.16 -18.02
CA GLY A 534 -9.89 2.28 -18.13
C GLY A 534 -10.41 3.42 -19.01
N LYS A 535 -11.10 3.09 -20.11
CA LYS A 535 -11.75 4.07 -20.98
C LYS A 535 -12.89 4.80 -20.29
N LEU A 536 -13.72 4.08 -19.54
CA LEU A 536 -14.81 4.67 -18.75
C LEU A 536 -14.28 5.62 -17.68
N ARG A 537 -13.23 5.24 -16.94
CA ARG A 537 -12.59 6.11 -15.94
C ARG A 537 -11.93 7.34 -16.59
N LEU A 538 -11.23 7.19 -17.72
CA LEU A 538 -10.66 8.33 -18.46
C LEU A 538 -11.76 9.29 -18.95
N GLN A 539 -12.91 8.78 -19.36
CA GLN A 539 -14.02 9.64 -19.77
C GLN A 539 -14.59 10.46 -18.60
N GLU A 540 -14.54 9.99 -17.36
CA GLU A 540 -14.87 10.82 -16.17
C GLU A 540 -13.96 12.03 -16.07
N TYR A 541 -12.65 11.82 -16.30
CA TYR A 541 -11.67 12.89 -16.32
C TYR A 541 -11.99 13.93 -17.41
N TRP A 542 -12.29 13.48 -18.63
CA TRP A 542 -12.61 14.35 -19.75
C TRP A 542 -13.89 15.17 -19.51
N ASP A 543 -14.94 14.52 -18.99
CA ASP A 543 -16.21 15.18 -18.65
C ASP A 543 -16.02 16.23 -17.56
N TRP A 544 -15.23 15.91 -16.53
CA TRP A 544 -14.85 16.87 -15.48
C TRP A 544 -14.10 18.08 -16.06
N LYS A 545 -13.13 17.84 -16.96
CA LYS A 545 -12.31 18.89 -17.59
C LYS A 545 -13.19 19.85 -18.40
N VAL A 546 -14.16 19.33 -19.16
CA VAL A 546 -15.12 20.13 -19.92
C VAL A 546 -16.01 20.94 -18.97
N ALA A 547 -16.58 20.30 -17.95
CA ALA A 547 -17.50 20.94 -17.01
C ALA A 547 -16.84 22.06 -16.17
N ASN A 548 -15.53 21.96 -15.92
CA ASN A 548 -14.80 22.92 -15.08
C ASN A 548 -13.95 23.91 -15.88
N LYS A 549 -14.10 23.99 -17.21
CA LYS A 549 -13.25 24.81 -18.09
C LYS A 549 -13.09 26.25 -17.61
N GLU A 550 -14.19 26.95 -17.32
CA GLU A 550 -14.15 28.37 -16.89
C GLU A 550 -13.41 28.54 -15.55
N ARG A 551 -13.64 27.63 -14.60
CA ARG A 551 -12.98 27.64 -13.28
C ARG A 551 -11.48 27.41 -13.44
N ILE A 552 -11.09 26.43 -14.26
CA ILE A 552 -9.69 26.12 -14.56
C ILE A 552 -8.99 27.31 -15.22
N GLU A 553 -9.63 27.93 -16.21
CA GLU A 553 -9.10 29.13 -16.88
C GLU A 553 -8.87 30.26 -15.85
N SER A 554 -9.84 30.52 -14.96
CA SER A 554 -9.72 31.55 -13.93
C SER A 554 -8.53 31.35 -12.99
N LEU A 555 -8.26 30.12 -12.57
CA LEU A 555 -7.12 29.76 -11.71
C LEU A 555 -5.78 30.00 -12.43
N GLN A 556 -5.72 29.71 -13.73
CA GLN A 556 -4.53 29.91 -14.54
C GLN A 556 -4.26 31.40 -14.83
N TYR A 557 -5.30 32.21 -15.06
CA TYR A 557 -5.18 33.66 -15.25
C TYR A 557 -4.76 34.39 -13.97
N GLY A 558 -5.29 33.99 -12.81
CA GLY A 558 -4.88 34.55 -11.51
C GLY A 558 -3.37 34.41 -11.25
N LYS A 559 -2.77 33.29 -11.66
CA LYS A 559 -1.32 33.05 -11.55
C LYS A 559 -0.48 33.94 -12.49
N LYS A 560 -0.98 34.23 -13.70
CA LYS A 560 -0.34 35.18 -14.61
C LYS A 560 -0.33 36.60 -14.04
N LEU A 561 -1.43 37.06 -13.46
CA LEU A 561 -1.48 38.41 -12.87
C LEU A 561 -0.54 38.60 -11.67
N VAL A 562 -0.38 37.58 -10.82
CA VAL A 562 0.57 37.63 -9.69
C VAL A 562 2.02 37.66 -10.16
N THR A 563 2.35 36.99 -11.27
CA THR A 563 3.73 36.96 -11.82
C THR A 563 4.14 38.24 -12.59
N TYR A 564 3.22 39.17 -12.85
CA TYR A 564 3.52 40.48 -13.46
C TYR A 564 3.59 41.64 -12.45
N ILE A 565 3.38 41.38 -11.16
CA ILE A 565 3.34 42.41 -10.10
C ILE A 565 4.59 42.36 -9.19
N ASP A 566 5.48 41.39 -9.37
CA ASP A 566 6.76 41.29 -8.63
C ASP A 566 7.96 41.86 -9.41
#